data_AF-A0A1E3PXG9-F1
#
_entry.id   AF-A0A1E3PXG9-F1
#
_cell.length_a   1.000
_cell.length_b   1.000
_cell.length_c   1.000
_cell.angle_alpha   90.00
_cell.angle_beta   90.00
_cell.angle_gamma   90.00
#
_symmetry.space_group_name_H-M   'P 1'
#
loop_
_entity.id
_entity.type
_entity.pdbx_description
1 polymer ?
#
loop_
_entity_poly.entity_id
_entity_poly.type
_entity_poly.pdbx_seq_one_letter_code
_entity_poly.pdbx_strand_id
1 'polypeptide(L)'
;MRLESHWRILKKDYTSHLVRPRLDLLCYIICTCLVKSRLHMYLQLDAGRRKPSLYEDFVHLWLTCTDLIDDSVVSERDLVYHADKILGVCSCPSFNFNSRYMCKHLLSFYSSPHPDRAATIQS
;
A
#
# COMPACT_ATOMS: atom_id res chain seq x y z
N MET A 1 -9.33 5.53 -3.38
CA MET A 1 -10.79 5.66 -3.11
C MET A 1 -11.47 5.97 -4.45
N ARG A 2 -12.28 5.06 -5.02
CA ARG A 2 -12.89 5.26 -6.36
C ARG A 2 -14.23 6.01 -6.23
N LEU A 3 -14.40 7.09 -6.98
CA LEU A 3 -15.62 7.94 -7.02
C LEU A 3 -16.90 7.10 -7.20
N GLU A 4 -16.80 6.02 -7.97
CA GLU A 4 -17.89 5.07 -8.26
C GLU A 4 -18.47 4.39 -7.00
N SER A 5 -17.61 4.08 -6.02
CA SER A 5 -18.04 3.43 -4.77
C SER A 5 -18.90 4.35 -3.90
N HIS A 6 -18.63 5.66 -3.89
CA HIS A 6 -19.45 6.64 -3.19
C HIS A 6 -20.82 6.77 -3.82
N TRP A 7 -20.89 6.76 -5.15
CA TRP A 7 -22.15 6.79 -5.89
C TRP A 7 -22.99 5.53 -5.66
N ARG A 8 -22.35 4.37 -5.44
CA ARG A 8 -23.05 3.14 -5.08
C ARG A 8 -23.73 3.22 -3.70
N ILE A 9 -23.06 3.80 -2.70
CA ILE A 9 -23.60 3.99 -1.34
C ILE A 9 -24.78 4.96 -1.38
N LEU A 10 -24.64 6.09 -2.07
CA LEU A 10 -25.73 7.05 -2.27
C LEU A 10 -26.95 6.42 -2.96
N LYS A 11 -26.72 5.61 -3.99
CA LYS A 11 -27.79 4.88 -4.67
C LYS A 11 -28.47 3.84 -3.78
N LYS A 12 -27.69 3.07 -3.02
CA LYS A 12 -28.23 2.02 -2.15
C LYS A 12 -29.02 2.60 -0.97
N ASP A 13 -28.46 3.59 -0.28
CA ASP A 13 -28.95 4.01 1.03
C ASP A 13 -29.94 5.18 0.95
N TYR A 14 -29.88 5.99 -0.13
CA TYR A 14 -30.67 7.22 -0.24
C TYR A 14 -31.55 7.29 -1.49
N THR A 15 -31.29 6.51 -2.54
CA THR A 15 -32.08 6.60 -3.80
C THR A 15 -33.33 5.73 -3.79
N SER A 16 -33.42 4.72 -2.92
CA SER A 16 -34.63 3.87 -2.79
C SER A 16 -35.90 4.66 -2.48
N HIS A 17 -35.78 5.79 -1.77
CA HIS A 17 -36.89 6.68 -1.41
C HIS A 17 -36.90 8.01 -2.17
N LEU A 18 -35.86 8.29 -2.95
CA LEU A 18 -35.69 9.54 -3.68
C LEU A 18 -35.72 9.27 -5.19
N VAL A 19 -36.92 9.27 -5.76
CA VAL A 19 -37.09 9.24 -7.21
C VAL A 19 -36.76 10.64 -7.75
N ARG A 20 -35.60 10.78 -8.42
CA ARG A 20 -35.08 12.06 -8.95
C ARG A 20 -34.87 13.15 -7.88
N PRO A 21 -33.95 12.97 -6.92
CA PRO A 21 -33.65 14.00 -5.95
C PRO A 21 -33.13 15.25 -6.67
N ARG A 22 -33.61 16.42 -6.24
CA ARG A 22 -33.00 17.70 -6.63
C ARG A 22 -31.53 17.71 -6.22
N LEU A 23 -30.68 18.33 -7.05
CA LEU A 23 -29.24 18.42 -6.80
C LEU A 23 -28.92 19.00 -5.42
N ASP A 24 -29.70 19.98 -4.96
CA ASP A 24 -29.51 20.61 -3.64
C ASP A 24 -29.71 19.63 -2.47
N LEU A 25 -30.70 18.74 -2.58
CA LEU A 25 -30.97 17.72 -1.58
C LEU A 25 -29.85 16.67 -1.55
N LEU A 26 -29.33 16.32 -2.73
CA LEU A 26 -28.19 15.41 -2.84
C LEU A 26 -26.93 16.03 -2.23
N CYS A 27 -26.66 17.31 -2.51
CA CYS A 27 -25.56 18.06 -1.91
C CYS A 27 -25.71 18.13 -0.38
N TYR A 28 -26.92 18.37 0.13
CA TYR A 28 -27.19 18.38 1.56
C TYR A 28 -26.86 17.02 2.20
N ILE A 29 -27.32 15.90 1.63
CA ILE A 29 -27.04 14.55 2.14
C ILE A 29 -25.54 14.24 2.11
N ILE A 30 -24.85 14.61 1.03
CA ILE A 30 -23.40 14.40 0.91
C ILE A 30 -22.65 15.15 2.01
N CYS A 31 -22.92 16.45 2.17
CA CYS A 31 -22.21 17.30 3.11
C CYS A 31 -22.54 16.97 4.57
N THR A 32 -23.79 16.64 4.89
CA THR A 32 -24.23 16.47 6.28
C THR A 32 -24.11 15.03 6.79
N CYS A 33 -24.34 14.03 5.93
CA CYS A 33 -24.36 12.62 6.35
C CYS A 33 -23.07 11.89 5.97
N LEU A 34 -22.65 11.98 4.70
CA LEU A 34 -21.50 11.22 4.20
C LEU A 34 -20.16 11.82 4.64
N VAL A 35 -19.97 13.13 4.48
CA VAL A 35 -18.71 13.78 4.90
C VAL A 35 -18.54 13.70 6.41
N LYS A 36 -19.61 13.93 7.18
CA LYS A 36 -19.57 13.85 8.65
C LYS A 36 -19.20 12.45 9.16
N SER A 37 -19.79 11.40 8.59
CA SER A 37 -19.46 10.01 8.97
C SER A 37 -18.02 9.63 8.61
N ARG A 38 -17.51 10.10 7.48
CA ARG A 38 -16.10 9.91 7.07
C ARG A 38 -15.13 10.70 7.93
N LEU A 39 -15.47 11.93 8.29
CA LEU A 39 -14.68 12.75 9.20
C LEU A 39 -14.60 12.11 10.59
N HIS A 40 -15.72 11.61 11.10
CA HIS A 40 -15.73 10.88 12.37
C HIS A 40 -14.87 9.61 12.33
N MET A 41 -14.94 8.84 11.23
CA MET A 41 -14.08 7.69 11.02
C MET A 41 -12.60 8.10 10.98
N TYR A 42 -12.26 9.17 10.27
CA TYR A 42 -10.89 9.70 10.21
C TYR A 42 -10.38 10.11 11.59
N LEU A 43 -11.18 10.83 12.39
CA LEU A 43 -10.80 11.22 13.75
C LEU A 43 -10.60 10.02 14.68
N GLN A 44 -11.32 8.91 14.46
CA GLN A 44 -11.07 7.66 15.20
C GLN A 44 -9.77 6.97 14.76
N LEU A 45 -9.41 7.04 13.47
CA LEU A 45 -8.13 6.54 12.96
C LEU A 45 -6.96 7.37 13.51
N ASP A 46 -7.06 8.69 13.46
CA ASP A 46 -6.06 9.63 13.97
C ASP A 46 -5.83 9.46 15.48
N ALA A 47 -6.91 9.25 16.24
CA ALA A 47 -6.84 8.94 17.66
C ALA A 47 -6.38 7.49 17.98
N GLY A 48 -6.03 6.68 16.97
CA GLY A 48 -5.61 5.28 17.14
C GLY A 48 -6.70 4.33 17.66
N ARG A 49 -7.96 4.79 17.75
CA ARG A 49 -9.10 4.03 18.29
C ARG A 49 -9.70 3.05 17.28
N ARG A 50 -9.31 3.16 16.01
CA ARG A 50 -9.74 2.29 14.93
C ARG A 50 -8.56 2.05 13.98
N LYS A 51 -8.42 0.82 13.48
CA LYS A 51 -7.46 0.52 12.40
C LYS A 51 -8.14 0.75 11.04
N PRO A 52 -7.43 1.30 10.03
CA PRO A 52 -7.98 1.39 8.68
C PRO A 52 -8.32 -0.01 8.17
N SER A 53 -9.48 -0.22 7.55
CA SER A 53 -9.83 -1.55 7.03
C SER A 53 -8.81 -2.05 5.99
N LEU A 54 -8.27 -1.12 5.18
CA LEU A 54 -7.21 -1.41 4.21
C LEU A 54 -5.89 -1.80 4.86
N TYR A 55 -5.66 -1.41 6.12
CA TYR A 55 -4.46 -1.81 6.85
C TYR A 55 -4.55 -3.28 7.25
N GLU A 56 -5.72 -3.76 7.66
CA GLU A 56 -5.92 -5.18 7.98
C GLU A 56 -5.78 -6.04 6.70
N ASP A 57 -6.40 -5.62 5.60
CA ASP A 57 -6.24 -6.28 4.29
C ASP A 57 -4.78 -6.29 3.83
N PHE A 58 -4.06 -5.16 4.00
CA PHE A 58 -2.65 -5.04 3.68
C PHE A 58 -1.78 -5.95 4.55
N VAL A 59 -1.98 -5.97 5.87
CA VAL A 59 -1.22 -6.82 6.79
C VAL A 59 -1.47 -8.28 6.49
N HIS A 60 -2.71 -8.67 6.21
CA HIS A 60 -3.04 -10.03 5.84
C HIS A 60 -2.35 -10.46 4.53
N LEU A 61 -2.39 -9.61 3.51
CA LEU A 61 -1.69 -9.85 2.25
C LEU A 61 -0.18 -9.92 2.46
N TRP A 62 0.37 -9.01 3.28
CA TRP A 62 1.80 -8.97 3.60
C TRP A 62 2.25 -10.28 4.27
N LEU A 63 1.51 -10.74 5.29
CA LEU A 63 1.80 -12.00 5.99
C LEU A 63 1.70 -13.21 5.05
N THR A 64 0.66 -13.25 4.22
CA THR A 64 0.50 -14.30 3.20
C THR A 64 1.70 -14.32 2.26
N CYS A 65 2.16 -13.16 1.80
CA CYS A 65 3.34 -13.06 0.94
C CYS A 65 4.64 -13.41 1.67
N THR A 66 4.79 -13.09 2.95
CA THR A 66 5.99 -13.48 3.71
C THR A 66 6.04 -14.98 3.96
N ASP A 67 4.91 -15.62 4.24
CA ASP A 67 4.84 -17.07 4.46
C ASP A 67 5.11 -17.87 3.18
N LEU A 68 4.87 -17.26 2.01
CA LEU A 68 5.19 -17.82 0.69
C LEU A 68 6.67 -17.60 0.29
N ILE A 69 7.41 -16.76 1.00
CA ILE A 69 8.83 -16.51 0.75
C ILE A 69 9.63 -17.40 1.69
N ASP A 70 10.05 -18.57 1.21
CA ASP A 70 11.04 -19.40 1.88
C ASP A 70 12.44 -18.76 1.76
N ASP A 71 13.34 -19.04 2.70
CA ASP A 71 14.73 -18.53 2.70
C ASP A 71 15.49 -18.96 1.42
N SER A 72 15.06 -20.06 0.79
CA SER A 72 15.52 -20.49 -0.54
C SER A 72 15.23 -19.46 -1.64
N VAL A 73 14.06 -18.80 -1.63
CA VAL A 73 13.67 -17.73 -2.57
C VAL A 73 14.48 -16.45 -2.33
N VAL A 74 14.99 -16.25 -1.11
CA VAL A 74 15.91 -15.15 -0.79
C VAL A 74 17.31 -15.43 -1.32
N SER A 75 17.78 -16.67 -1.21
CA SER A 75 19.11 -17.11 -1.67
C SER A 75 19.22 -17.20 -3.20
N GLU A 76 18.13 -17.59 -3.88
CA GLU A 76 18.06 -17.65 -5.35
C GLU A 76 17.60 -16.32 -5.99
N ARG A 77 17.35 -15.28 -5.20
CA ARG A 77 16.77 -14.02 -5.71
C ARG A 77 17.65 -13.33 -6.75
N ASP A 78 18.96 -13.49 -6.64
CA ASP A 78 19.95 -13.01 -7.61
C ASP A 78 19.97 -13.84 -8.91
N LEU A 79 19.45 -15.07 -8.88
CA LEU A 79 19.21 -15.90 -10.08
C LEU A 79 17.88 -15.52 -10.77
N VAL A 80 16.89 -15.05 -10.00
CA VAL A 80 15.55 -14.68 -10.51
C VAL A 80 15.55 -13.30 -11.15
N TYR A 81 16.30 -12.34 -10.61
CA TYR A 81 16.34 -10.98 -11.12
C TYR A 81 17.75 -10.57 -11.53
N HIS A 82 17.94 -10.35 -12.83
CA HIS A 82 19.17 -9.78 -13.36
C HIS A 82 19.31 -8.31 -12.93
N ALA A 83 20.36 -8.01 -12.17
CA ALA A 83 20.74 -6.65 -11.80
C ALA A 83 22.12 -6.33 -12.37
N ASP A 84 22.23 -5.25 -13.15
CA ASP A 84 23.47 -4.78 -13.74
C ASP A 84 23.95 -3.52 -13.01
N LYS A 85 25.09 -3.63 -12.34
CA LYS A 85 25.70 -2.51 -11.61
C LYS A 85 26.21 -1.41 -12.53
N ILE A 86 26.75 -1.77 -13.69
CA ILE A 86 27.39 -0.84 -14.62
C ILE A 86 26.33 -0.02 -15.34
N LEU A 87 25.28 -0.69 -15.81
CA LEU A 87 24.15 -0.04 -16.49
C LEU A 87 23.14 0.57 -15.50
N GLY A 88 23.18 0.17 -14.23
CA GLY A 88 22.27 0.66 -13.19
C GLY A 88 20.82 0.19 -13.37
N VAL A 89 20.62 -0.99 -13.95
CA VAL A 89 19.29 -1.55 -14.27
C VAL A 89 19.01 -2.84 -13.50
N CYS A 90 17.73 -3.11 -13.22
CA CYS A 90 17.32 -4.35 -12.56
C CYS A 90 16.00 -4.87 -13.13
N SER A 91 15.88 -6.18 -13.36
CA SER A 91 14.64 -6.77 -13.88
C SER A 91 13.53 -6.95 -12.82
N CYS A 92 13.78 -6.58 -11.56
CA CYS A 92 12.81 -6.77 -10.50
C CYS A 92 11.57 -5.84 -10.62
N PRO A 93 10.39 -6.28 -10.16
CA PRO A 93 9.18 -5.46 -10.17
C PRO A 93 9.37 -4.10 -9.49
N SER A 94 10.12 -4.04 -8.39
CA SER A 94 10.38 -2.79 -7.67
C SER A 94 11.16 -1.77 -8.49
N PHE A 95 11.95 -2.18 -9.49
CA PHE A 95 12.62 -1.27 -10.41
C PHE A 95 11.67 -0.81 -11.52
N ASN A 96 10.96 -1.76 -12.14
CA ASN A 96 10.06 -1.48 -13.28
C ASN A 96 8.84 -0.64 -12.91
N PHE A 97 8.29 -0.81 -11.70
CA PHE A 97 7.09 -0.10 -11.25
C PHE A 97 7.38 1.14 -10.41
N ASN A 98 8.64 1.47 -10.15
CA ASN A 98 9.03 2.67 -9.40
C ASN A 98 9.43 3.79 -10.37
N SER A 99 8.80 4.96 -10.24
CA SER A 99 9.09 6.13 -11.06
C SER A 99 10.52 6.66 -10.93
N ARG A 100 11.26 6.23 -9.91
CA ARG A 100 12.66 6.60 -9.66
C ARG A 100 13.67 5.55 -10.16
N TYR A 101 13.21 4.46 -10.77
CA TYR A 101 14.08 3.38 -11.24
C TYR A 101 15.07 2.89 -10.17
N MET A 102 14.57 2.75 -8.94
CA MET A 102 15.38 2.35 -7.78
C MET A 102 14.78 1.11 -7.14
N CYS A 103 15.65 0.14 -6.82
CA CYS A 103 15.28 -1.06 -6.08
C CYS A 103 16.39 -1.41 -5.08
N LYS A 104 16.05 -2.26 -4.10
CA LYS A 104 17.01 -2.74 -3.10
C LYS A 104 18.22 -3.47 -3.71
N HIS A 105 18.04 -4.14 -4.85
CA HIS A 105 19.11 -4.89 -5.54
C HIS A 105 20.16 -3.96 -6.16
N LEU A 106 19.75 -2.80 -6.67
CA LEU A 106 20.71 -1.79 -7.12
C LEU A 106 21.40 -1.12 -5.93
N LEU A 107 20.65 -0.82 -4.87
CA LEU A 107 21.20 -0.22 -3.66
C LEU A 107 22.22 -1.12 -2.98
N SER A 108 22.02 -2.45 -2.98
CA SER A 108 22.98 -3.39 -2.38
C SER A 108 24.37 -3.36 -3.04
N PHE A 109 24.50 -2.92 -4.30
CA PHE A 109 25.82 -2.73 -4.93
C PHE A 109 26.62 -1.55 -4.36
N TYR A 110 25.93 -0.62 -3.70
CA TYR A 110 26.49 0.61 -3.13
C TYR A 110 26.44 0.63 -1.61
N SER A 111 25.65 -0.26 -1.01
CA SER A 111 25.70 -0.55 0.42
C SER A 111 27.07 -1.13 0.77
N SER A 112 27.97 -0.29 1.29
CA SER A 112 29.15 -0.76 2.01
C SER A 112 28.70 -1.67 3.15
N PRO A 113 29.42 -2.76 3.48
CA PRO A 113 29.17 -3.44 4.74
C PRO A 113 29.20 -2.41 5.87
N HIS A 114 28.14 -2.39 6.68
CA HIS A 114 28.12 -1.63 7.91
C HIS A 114 29.34 -2.08 8.74
N PRO A 115 30.20 -1.17 9.25
CA PRO A 115 31.46 -1.53 9.89
C PRO A 115 31.30 -2.50 11.07
N ASP A 116 30.12 -2.59 11.67
CA ASP A 116 29.85 -3.40 12.86
C ASP A 116 29.72 -4.91 12.62
N ARG A 117 29.70 -5.40 11.37
CA ARG A 117 29.58 -6.85 11.08
C ARG A 117 30.89 -7.56 10.75
N ALA A 118 32.00 -6.84 10.62
CA ALA A 118 33.30 -7.43 10.31
C ALA A 118 34.08 -7.89 11.57
N ALA A 119 33.58 -7.61 12.77
CA ALA A 119 34.34 -7.83 14.02
C ALA A 119 34.11 -9.19 14.71
N THR A 120 33.29 -10.11 14.18
CA THR A 120 32.93 -11.35 14.90
C THR A 120 33.40 -12.64 14.23
N ILE A 121 34.36 -12.59 13.30
CA ILE A 121 35.02 -13.83 12.84
C ILE A 121 36.51 -13.56 12.66
N GLN A 122 37.28 -13.64 13.75
CA GLN A 122 38.67 -14.13 13.80
C GLN A 122 39.19 -14.13 15.24
N SER A 123 39.08 -15.28 15.90
CA SER A 123 40.06 -15.94 16.81
C SER A 123 39.33 -16.84 17.81
#